data_AF-A0A800D6I7-F1
#
_entry.id   AF-A0A800D6I7-F1
#
_cell.length_a   1.000
_cell.length_b   1.000
_cell.length_c   1.000
_cell.angle_alpha   90.00
_cell.angle_beta   90.00
_cell.angle_gamma   90.00
#
_symmetry.space_group_name_H-M   'P 1'
#
loop_
_entity.id
_entity.type
_entity.pdbx_description
1 polymer ?
#
loop_
_entity_poly.entity_id
_entity_poly.type
_entity_poly.pdbx_seq_one_letter_code
_entity_poly.pdbx_strand_id
1 'polypeptide(L)' 'MRRNLYIAIEGPIGVGKTTLARLIQKDFGAELLLEVFEENPFLRDFYADRERYAFQT' A
#
# COMPACT_ATOMS: atom_id res chain seq x y z
N MET A 1 -0.93 -0.31 30.73
CA MET A 1 -0.37 0.06 29.42
C MET A 1 -1.50 -0.01 28.39
N ARG A 2 -1.80 1.07 27.67
CA ARG A 2 -2.74 1.00 26.53
C ARG A 2 -2.05 0.25 25.40
N ARG A 3 -2.71 -0.77 24.84
CA ARG A 3 -2.19 -1.51 23.70
C ARG A 3 -2.50 -0.71 22.44
N ASN A 4 -1.48 -0.17 21.79
CA ASN A 4 -1.67 0.51 20.52
C ASN A 4 -2.00 -0.55 19.45
N LEU A 5 -3.18 -0.41 18.82
CA LEU A 5 -3.61 -1.28 17.74
C LEU A 5 -2.99 -0.76 16.44
N TYR A 6 -2.21 -1.62 15.78
CA TYR A 6 -1.68 -1.36 14.44
C TYR A 6 -2.28 -2.40 13.47
N ILE A 7 -2.78 -1.92 12.34
CA ILE A 7 -3.35 -2.74 11.27
C ILE A 7 -2.54 -2.46 10.01
N ALA A 8 -1.88 -3.50 9.47
CA ALA A 8 -1.20 -3.44 8.17
C ALA A 8 -2.04 -4.18 7.12
N ILE A 9 -2.20 -3.60 5.94
CA ILE A 9 -2.98 -4.17 4.83
C ILE A 9 -2.03 -4.47 3.67
N GLU A 10 -1.81 -5.76 3.41
CA GLU A 10 -0.90 -6.25 2.38
C GLU A 10 -1.65 -6.90 1.20
N GLY A 11 -1.00 -6.97 0.04
CA GLY A 11 -1.53 -7.65 -1.13
C GLY A 11 -1.17 -7.01 -2.48
N PRO A 12 -1.57 -7.63 -3.61
CA PRO A 12 -1.20 -7.17 -4.94
C PRO A 12 -1.57 -5.71 -5.23
N ILE A 13 -0.81 -5.08 -6.12
CA ILE A 13 -1.15 -3.76 -6.65
C ILE A 13 -2.52 -3.82 -7.34
N GLY A 14 -3.38 -2.83 -7.09
CA GLY A 14 -4.71 -2.73 -7.68
C GLY A 14 -5.83 -3.53 -6.99
N VAL A 15 -5.54 -4.31 -5.94
CA VAL A 15 -6.56 -5.13 -5.24
C VAL A 15 -7.50 -4.33 -4.31
N GLY A 16 -7.29 -3.02 -4.16
CA GLY A 16 -8.17 -2.14 -3.36
C GLY A 16 -7.73 -1.88 -1.92
N LYS A 17 -6.46 -2.12 -1.57
CA LYS A 17 -5.91 -1.93 -0.20
C LYS A 17 -6.16 -0.52 0.36
N THR A 18 -5.83 0.51 -0.40
CA THR A 18 -6.04 1.91 0.00
C THR A 18 -7.51 2.22 0.24
N THR A 19 -8.41 1.68 -0.58
CA THR A 19 -9.87 1.81 -0.39
C THR A 19 -10.30 1.16 0.92
N LEU A 20 -9.86 -0.08 1.18
CA LEU A 20 -10.15 -0.78 2.43
C LEU A 20 -9.63 0.01 3.65
N ALA A 21 -8.38 0.47 3.61
CA ALA A 21 -7.77 1.27 4.67
C ALA A 21 -8.61 2.52 4.99
N ARG A 22 -9.07 3.24 3.97
CA ARG A 22 -9.91 4.43 4.12
C ARG A 22 -11.29 4.13 4.71
N LEU A 23 -11.87 2.97 4.40
CA LEU A 23 -13.18 2.55 4.92
C LEU A 23 -13.08 2.20 6.41
N ILE A 24 -12.09 1.39 6.79
CA ILE A 24 -11.99 0.88 8.16
C ILE A 24 -11.40 1.89 9.15
N GLN A 25 -10.65 2.91 8.71
CA GLN A 25 -10.00 3.87 9.63
C GLN A 25 -10.99 4.52 10.60
N LYS A 26 -12.22 4.80 10.14
CA LYS A 26 -13.27 5.47 10.93
C LYS A 26 -13.80 4.57 12.02
N ASP A 27 -14.01 3.30 11.68
CA ASP A 27 -14.56 2.29 12.60
C ASP A 27 -13.58 1.97 13.74
N PHE A 28 -12.27 2.05 13.45
CA PHE A 28 -11.21 1.81 14.44
C PHE A 28 -10.70 3.09 15.12
N GLY A 29 -11.14 4.28 14.71
CA GLY A 29 -10.58 5.54 15.17
C GLY A 29 -9.07 5.64 14.96
N ALA A 30 -8.56 5.02 13.90
CA ALA A 30 -7.14 4.90 13.61
C ALA A 30 -6.64 6.04 12.70
N GLU A 31 -5.37 6.41 12.86
CA GLU A 31 -4.69 7.29 11.92
C GLU A 31 -4.35 6.51 10.64
N LEU A 32 -4.64 7.09 9.48
CA LEU A 32 -4.38 6.48 8.19
C LEU A 32 -2.98 6.83 7.69
N LEU A 33 -2.11 5.83 7.61
CA LEU A 33 -0.79 5.92 6.97
C LEU A 33 -0.86 5.30 5.57
N LEU A 34 -0.55 6.08 4.53
CA LEU A 34 -0.55 5.64 3.13
C LEU A 34 0.86 5.64 2.55
N GLU A 35 1.11 4.75 1.59
CA GLU A 35 2.31 4.77 0.76
C GLU A 35 2.37 6.04 -0.10
N VAL A 36 3.56 6.61 -0.24
CA VAL A 36 3.84 7.72 -1.17
C VAL A 36 4.40 7.11 -2.47
N PHE A 37 3.50 6.81 -3.41
CA PHE A 37 3.87 6.12 -4.66
C PHE A 37 4.91 6.89 -5.49
N GLU A 38 4.85 8.22 -5.45
CA GLU A 38 5.74 9.13 -6.18
C GLU A 38 7.20 9.05 -5.71
N GLU A 39 7.43 8.62 -4.47
CA GLU A 39 8.76 8.46 -3.91
C GLU A 39 9.38 7.10 -4.24
N ASN A 40 8.63 6.15 -4.82
CA ASN A 40 9.16 4.85 -5.18
C ASN A 40 9.98 4.95 -6.49
N PRO A 41 11.32 4.77 -6.43
CA PRO A 41 12.19 5.00 -7.59
C PRO A 41 12.03 3.93 -8.67
N PHE A 42 11.31 2.83 -8.41
CA PHE A 42 11.18 1.70 -9.31
C PHE A 42 9.82 1.63 -10.01
N LEU A 43 8.75 2.12 -9.38
CA LEU A 43 7.39 1.93 -9.89
C LEU A 43 7.18 2.59 -11.25
N ARG A 44 7.75 3.76 -11.48
CA ARG A 44 7.63 4.47 -12.76
C ARG A 44 8.12 3.59 -13.92
N ASP A 45 9.32 3.03 -13.78
CA ASP A 45 9.93 2.19 -14.81
C ASP A 45 9.19 0.85 -14.92
N PHE A 46 8.80 0.26 -13.79
CA PHE A 46 7.99 -0.96 -13.76
C PHE A 46 6.68 -0.83 -14.54
N TYR A 47 5.95 0.27 -14.40
CA TYR A 47 4.73 0.50 -15.18
C TYR A 47 4.99 0.85 -16.64
N ALA A 48 6.19 1.33 -16.99
CA ALA A 48 6.58 1.60 -18.37
C ALA A 48 6.88 0.31 -19.15
N ASP A 49 7.53 -0.68 -18.52
CA ASP A 49 7.86 -1.97 -19.15
C ASP A 49 7.96 -3.09 -18.10
N ARG A 50 6.82 -3.73 -17.81
CA ARG A 50 6.74 -4.75 -16.76
C ARG A 50 7.61 -5.96 -17.04
N GLU A 51 7.77 -6.38 -18.30
CA GLU A 51 8.58 -7.55 -18.64
C GLU A 51 10.06 -7.29 -18.39
N ARG A 52 10.53 -6.08 -18.71
CA ARG A 52 11.93 -5.68 -18.52
C ARG A 52 12.29 -5.42 -17.05
N TYR A 53 11.38 -4.80 -16.30
CA TYR A 53 11.63 -4.31 -14.95
C TYR A 53 11.07 -5.19 -13.83
N ALA A 54 10.33 -6.26 -14.16
CA ALA A 54 9.96 -7.28 -13.18
C ALA A 54 11.21 -8.04 -12.69
N PHE A 55 11.09 -8.66 -11.51
CA PHE A 55 12.08 -9.62 -11.06
C PHE A 55 12.21 -10.76 -12.07
N GLN A 56 13.44 -11.06 -12.47
CA GLN A 56 13.71 -12.20 -13.36
C GLN A 56 13.42 -13.49 -12.59
N THR A 57 12.59 -14.35 -13.18
CA THR A 57 12.22 -15.67 -12.67
C THR A 57 12.90 -16.77 -13.46
#